data_AF-A0A9X1H9F5-F1
#
_entry.id   AF-A0A9X1H9F5-F1
#
_cell.length_a   1.000
_cell.length_b   1.000
_cell.length_c   1.000
_cell.angle_alpha   90.00
_cell.angle_beta   90.00
_cell.angle_gamma   90.00
#
_symmetry.space_group_name_H-M   'P 1'
#
loop_
_entity.id
_entity.type
_entity.pdbx_description
1 polymer ?
#
loop_
_entity_poly.entity_id
_entity_poly.type
_entity_poly.pdbx_seq_one_letter_code
_entity_poly.pdbx_strand_id
1 'polypeptide(L)'
;MSSHHIVRDDQEPALIIANGASCNPELLGQLLEWSPLVIVLDSAIERVIELGIKVDVLLGDFDRGFDPEIYKTTQFPIEIVHTLDQEKTDLEKAFDYLIERKIPAVNVVWATGKRADHTITNLTQIVRYRDLLKIVILDDHSKIFLLPTKFEKWYTAKTPISLIPIGVVNGISSNNLKYELNDDTLTMGYRTGSSNSVEKDGIVTITHRDGDLLLMECFD
;
A
#
# COMPACT_ATOMS: atom_id res chain seq x y z
N MET A 1 -0.77 10.71 -29.68
CA MET A 1 -1.00 12.07 -29.14
C MET A 1 -1.27 11.92 -27.67
N SER A 2 -0.39 12.51 -26.86
CA SER A 2 -0.39 12.40 -25.39
C SER A 2 -1.62 13.10 -24.81
N SER A 3 -2.53 12.34 -24.22
CA SER A 3 -3.62 12.90 -23.43
C SER A 3 -3.11 13.24 -22.04
N HIS A 4 -2.58 14.47 -21.93
CA HIS A 4 -2.43 15.16 -20.66
C HIS A 4 -3.82 15.29 -20.03
N HIS A 5 -4.09 14.51 -18.99
CA HIS A 5 -5.14 14.85 -18.03
C HIS A 5 -4.44 15.49 -16.84
N ILE A 6 -4.48 16.82 -16.80
CA ILE A 6 -4.26 17.57 -15.57
C ILE A 6 -5.46 17.23 -14.67
N VAL A 7 -5.23 16.38 -13.69
CA VAL A 7 -6.10 16.27 -12.51
C VAL A 7 -5.36 17.01 -11.40
N ARG A 8 -5.70 18.28 -11.21
CA ARG A 8 -5.52 18.90 -9.90
C ARG A 8 -6.77 18.52 -9.12
N ASP A 9 -6.64 17.52 -8.26
CA ASP A 9 -7.39 17.33 -7.01
C ASP A 9 -6.97 15.99 -6.38
N ASP A 10 -5.77 16.02 -5.78
CA ASP A 10 -5.24 15.20 -4.67
C ASP A 10 -3.70 15.29 -4.77
N GLN A 11 -3.01 15.58 -3.67
CA GLN A 11 -1.53 15.62 -3.67
C GLN A 11 -0.96 14.28 -4.17
N GLU A 12 0.14 14.32 -4.93
CA GLU A 12 0.88 13.12 -5.29
C GLU A 12 1.16 12.29 -4.03
N PRO A 13 0.93 10.97 -4.06
CA PRO A 13 1.07 10.14 -2.88
C PRO A 13 2.51 10.15 -2.37
N ALA A 14 2.69 10.10 -1.06
CA ALA A 14 4.00 9.79 -0.50
C ALA A 14 4.43 8.36 -0.88
N LEU A 15 5.72 8.08 -0.78
CA LEU A 15 6.27 6.73 -0.87
C LEU A 15 6.85 6.33 0.50
N ILE A 16 6.39 5.22 1.06
CA ILE A 16 7.03 4.57 2.19
C ILE A 16 7.83 3.35 1.68
N ILE A 17 9.11 3.28 2.05
CA ILE A 17 9.94 2.10 1.88
C ILE A 17 10.09 1.43 3.25
N ALA A 18 9.39 0.31 3.43
CA ALA A 18 9.48 -0.51 4.63
C ALA A 18 10.67 -1.51 4.55
N ASN A 19 10.76 -2.51 5.43
CA ASN A 19 11.92 -3.41 5.53
C ASN A 19 11.69 -4.87 5.07
N GLY A 20 10.72 -5.08 4.19
CA GLY A 20 10.46 -6.34 3.50
C GLY A 20 11.46 -6.63 2.37
N ALA A 21 11.06 -7.54 1.49
CA ALA A 21 11.82 -7.89 0.30
C ALA A 21 11.91 -6.68 -0.64
N SER A 22 13.05 -6.53 -1.32
CA SER A 22 13.18 -5.51 -2.36
C SER A 22 12.29 -5.84 -3.54
N CYS A 23 11.59 -4.84 -4.07
CA CYS A 23 10.92 -4.92 -5.35
C CYS A 23 11.87 -4.62 -6.53
N ASN A 24 11.37 -4.86 -7.73
CA ASN A 24 11.97 -4.59 -9.01
C ASN A 24 12.37 -3.09 -9.09
N PRO A 25 13.62 -2.79 -9.51
CA PRO A 25 14.09 -1.42 -9.68
C PRO A 25 13.24 -0.55 -10.59
N GLU A 26 12.58 -1.11 -11.61
CA GLU A 26 11.69 -0.35 -12.50
C GLU A 26 10.44 0.12 -11.77
N LEU A 27 9.79 -0.77 -10.99
CA LEU A 27 8.66 -0.41 -10.15
C LEU A 27 9.05 0.67 -9.14
N LEU A 28 10.19 0.48 -8.47
CA LEU A 28 10.70 1.45 -7.50
C LEU A 28 11.02 2.80 -8.16
N GLY A 29 11.68 2.78 -9.32
CA GLY A 29 12.03 3.99 -10.08
C GLY A 29 10.81 4.77 -10.52
N GLN A 30 9.77 4.10 -11.02
CA GLN A 30 8.49 4.74 -11.35
C GLN A 30 7.87 5.39 -10.10
N LEU A 31 7.81 4.69 -8.96
CA LEU A 31 7.25 5.27 -7.75
C LEU A 31 8.03 6.50 -7.26
N LEU A 32 9.36 6.46 -7.32
CA LEU A 32 10.22 7.58 -6.95
C LEU A 32 10.02 8.81 -7.86
N GLU A 33 9.73 8.61 -9.14
CA GLU A 33 9.52 9.71 -10.09
C GLU A 33 8.23 10.51 -9.81
N TRP A 34 7.21 9.84 -9.25
CA TRP A 34 5.87 10.42 -9.01
C TRP A 34 5.55 10.64 -7.53
N SER A 35 6.48 10.39 -6.61
CA SER A 35 6.26 10.55 -5.17
C SER A 35 7.12 11.69 -4.62
N PRO A 36 6.54 12.83 -4.23
CA PRO A 36 7.29 14.02 -3.81
C PRO A 36 7.89 13.91 -2.40
N LEU A 37 7.50 12.87 -1.65
CA LEU A 37 7.96 12.62 -0.29
C LEU A 37 8.32 11.14 -0.15
N VAL A 38 9.60 10.85 0.06
CA VAL A 38 10.13 9.50 0.29
C VAL A 38 10.45 9.32 1.76
N ILE A 39 9.66 8.47 2.42
CA ILE A 39 9.81 8.06 3.82
C ILE A 39 10.44 6.68 3.84
N VAL A 40 11.49 6.51 4.64
CA VAL A 40 12.17 5.23 4.84
C VAL A 40 12.10 4.86 6.31
N LEU A 41 11.68 3.62 6.59
CA LEU A 41 11.73 3.06 7.93
C LEU A 41 13.18 2.72 8.29
N ASP A 42 13.59 3.01 9.53
CA ASP A 42 14.97 2.88 10.01
C ASP A 42 15.66 1.57 9.62
N SER A 43 14.97 0.44 9.76
CA SER A 43 15.52 -0.87 9.48
C SER A 43 15.76 -1.14 7.98
N ALA A 44 15.33 -0.24 7.09
CA ALA A 44 15.56 -0.30 5.64
C ALA A 44 16.61 0.72 5.13
N ILE A 45 17.03 1.70 5.94
CA ILE A 45 17.79 2.87 5.48
C ILE A 45 19.11 2.53 4.78
N GLU A 46 19.91 1.61 5.32
CA GLU A 46 21.19 1.21 4.71
C GLU A 46 20.99 0.64 3.30
N ARG A 47 20.00 -0.25 3.16
CA ARG A 47 19.66 -0.86 1.86
C ARG A 47 19.14 0.18 0.86
N VAL A 48 18.44 1.20 1.32
CA VAL A 48 17.92 2.27 0.46
C VAL A 48 19.03 3.21 0.01
N ILE A 49 19.97 3.54 0.89
CA ILE A 49 21.10 4.41 0.56
C ILE A 49 22.08 3.72 -0.39
N GLU A 50 22.30 2.40 -0.26
CA GLU A 50 23.09 1.61 -1.20
C GLU A 50 22.53 1.66 -2.64
N LEU A 51 21.22 1.87 -2.80
CA LEU A 51 20.56 2.06 -4.09
C LEU A 51 20.68 3.49 -4.64
N GLY A 52 21.32 4.41 -3.91
CA GLY A 52 21.49 5.80 -4.30
C GLY A 52 20.20 6.63 -4.23
N ILE A 53 19.21 6.16 -3.47
CA ILE A 53 17.91 6.83 -3.36
C ILE A 53 18.02 8.02 -2.40
N LYS A 54 17.44 9.16 -2.80
CA LYS A 54 17.28 10.34 -1.93
C LYS A 54 16.14 10.08 -0.95
N VAL A 55 16.42 10.22 0.33
CA VAL A 55 15.44 10.05 1.42
C VAL A 55 15.07 11.42 1.97
N ASP A 56 13.77 11.68 2.10
CA ASP A 56 13.27 12.94 2.67
C ASP A 56 13.00 12.79 4.16
N VAL A 57 12.51 11.62 4.59
CA VAL A 57 12.18 11.34 5.98
C VAL A 57 12.74 9.97 6.36
N LEU A 58 13.56 9.94 7.41
CA LEU A 58 13.96 8.72 8.09
C LEU A 58 13.15 8.61 9.38
N LEU A 59 12.37 7.53 9.51
CA LEU A 59 11.43 7.34 10.63
C LEU A 59 11.73 6.02 11.35
N GLY A 60 11.80 6.07 12.67
CA GLY A 60 12.04 4.88 13.48
C GLY A 60 12.17 5.18 14.98
N ASP A 61 12.30 4.14 15.78
CA ASP A 61 12.66 4.28 17.20
C ASP A 61 14.18 4.40 17.39
N PHE A 62 14.96 4.05 16.36
CA PHE A 62 16.42 4.13 16.33
C PHE A 62 17.08 3.40 17.51
N ASP A 63 16.58 2.20 17.80
CA ASP A 63 17.11 1.35 18.86
C ASP A 63 18.56 0.86 18.59
N ARG A 64 19.14 0.15 19.58
CA ARG A 64 20.41 -0.60 19.45
C ARG A 64 21.65 0.22 19.09
N GLY A 65 21.66 1.51 19.42
CA GLY A 65 22.83 2.37 19.17
C GLY A 65 22.95 2.81 17.72
N PHE A 66 21.86 2.74 16.95
CA PHE A 66 21.76 3.35 15.64
C PHE A 66 21.73 4.87 15.77
N ASP A 67 22.67 5.55 15.11
CA ASP A 67 22.73 7.01 15.07
C ASP A 67 22.18 7.50 13.71
N PRO A 68 20.92 7.96 13.63
CA PRO A 68 20.33 8.40 12.37
C PRO A 68 20.95 9.73 11.88
N GLU A 69 21.63 10.48 12.75
CA GLU A 69 22.18 11.79 12.43
C GLU A 69 23.30 11.72 11.38
N ILE A 70 23.95 10.56 11.23
CA ILE A 70 25.02 10.34 10.25
C ILE A 70 24.55 10.60 8.81
N TYR A 71 23.26 10.44 8.52
CA TYR A 71 22.70 10.66 7.18
C TYR A 71 22.35 12.11 6.89
N LYS A 72 22.35 13.02 7.89
CA LYS A 72 22.00 14.44 7.65
C LYS A 72 22.87 15.11 6.61
N THR A 73 24.14 14.72 6.52
CA THR A 73 25.08 15.31 5.57
C THR A 73 24.90 14.73 4.17
N THR A 74 24.80 13.42 4.03
CA THR A 74 24.73 12.73 2.74
C THR A 74 23.34 12.81 2.10
N GLN A 75 22.30 12.96 2.91
CA GLN A 75 20.90 13.01 2.48
C GLN A 75 20.29 14.40 2.70
N PHE A 76 21.07 15.48 2.80
CA PHE A 76 20.52 16.80 3.05
C PHE A 76 19.58 17.28 1.91
N PRO A 77 18.42 17.90 2.20
CA PRO A 77 17.75 17.93 3.50
C PRO A 77 17.05 16.60 3.77
N ILE A 78 17.24 16.06 4.97
CA ILE A 78 16.51 14.88 5.48
C ILE A 78 15.94 15.24 6.85
N GLU A 79 14.70 14.84 7.07
CA GLU A 79 14.05 14.90 8.37
C GLU A 79 14.22 13.56 9.09
N ILE A 80 14.58 13.62 10.37
CA ILE A 80 14.69 12.45 11.23
C ILE A 80 13.56 12.50 12.25
N VAL A 81 12.70 11.49 12.22
CA VAL A 81 11.49 11.41 13.04
C VAL A 81 11.63 10.25 14.02
N HIS A 82 11.74 10.60 15.31
CA HIS A 82 11.79 9.63 16.39
C HIS A 82 10.39 9.19 16.79
N THR A 83 10.10 7.90 16.72
CA THR A 83 8.77 7.35 17.03
C THR A 83 8.85 6.26 18.10
N LEU A 84 8.67 6.68 19.36
CA LEU A 84 8.89 5.84 20.54
C LEU A 84 7.71 4.95 20.95
N ASP A 85 6.55 5.05 20.27
CA ASP A 85 5.37 4.25 20.58
C ASP A 85 5.64 2.76 20.29
N GLN A 86 5.61 1.93 21.33
CA GLN A 86 5.89 0.49 21.22
C GLN A 86 4.63 -0.34 20.95
N GLU A 87 3.44 0.28 21.01
CA GLU A 87 2.16 -0.39 20.72
C GLU A 87 1.80 -0.33 19.22
N LYS A 88 2.60 0.38 18.42
CA LYS A 88 2.43 0.51 16.96
C LYS A 88 3.64 -0.05 16.22
N THR A 89 3.38 -0.64 15.05
CA THR A 89 4.43 -1.01 14.10
C THR A 89 5.04 0.24 13.46
N ASP A 90 6.25 0.16 12.93
CA ASP A 90 6.90 1.31 12.29
C ASP A 90 6.13 1.81 11.06
N LEU A 91 5.44 0.90 10.35
CA LEU A 91 4.58 1.28 9.23
C LEU A 91 3.35 2.08 9.70
N GLU A 92 2.75 1.72 10.84
CA GLU A 92 1.66 2.49 11.44
C GLU A 92 2.12 3.89 11.89
N LYS A 93 3.31 3.98 12.49
CA LYS A 93 3.91 5.27 12.88
C LYS A 93 4.15 6.17 11.66
N ALA A 94 4.55 5.59 10.52
CA ALA A 94 4.67 6.33 9.26
C ALA A 94 3.31 6.78 8.70
N PHE A 95 2.25 5.99 8.86
CA PHE A 95 0.90 6.42 8.50
C PHE A 95 0.41 7.57 9.39
N ASP A 96 0.63 7.51 10.70
CA ASP A 96 0.28 8.59 11.63
C ASP A 96 0.99 9.89 11.24
N TYR A 97 2.28 9.82 10.94
CA TYR A 97 3.07 10.96 10.47
C TYR A 97 2.48 11.61 9.22
N LEU A 98 2.05 10.82 8.23
CA LEU A 98 1.41 11.33 7.02
C LEU A 98 0.06 12.01 7.32
N ILE A 99 -0.73 11.41 8.21
CA ILE A 99 -2.03 11.95 8.64
C ILE A 99 -1.85 13.30 9.34
N GLU A 100 -0.88 13.41 10.25
CA GLU A 100 -0.55 14.66 10.94
C GLU A 100 -0.13 15.77 9.95
N ARG A 101 0.56 15.38 8.86
CA ARG A 101 0.96 16.29 7.78
C ARG A 101 -0.13 16.55 6.74
N LYS A 102 -1.32 15.96 6.90
CA LYS A 102 -2.45 16.08 5.96
C LYS A 102 -2.11 15.58 4.56
N ILE A 103 -1.24 14.58 4.46
CA ILE A 103 -0.94 13.90 3.20
C ILE A 103 -1.97 12.77 3.03
N PRO A 104 -2.82 12.81 2.00
CA PRO A 104 -4.02 11.99 1.95
C PRO A 104 -3.79 10.58 1.38
N ALA A 105 -2.63 10.32 0.78
CA ALA A 105 -2.36 9.07 0.07
C ALA A 105 -0.90 8.65 0.17
N VAL A 106 -0.67 7.33 0.13
CA VAL A 106 0.65 6.73 0.19
C VAL A 106 0.74 5.42 -0.61
N ASN A 107 1.85 5.26 -1.32
CA ASN A 107 2.31 3.99 -1.84
C ASN A 107 3.31 3.39 -0.86
N VAL A 108 3.22 2.09 -0.60
CA VAL A 108 4.14 1.37 0.30
C VAL A 108 4.79 0.25 -0.46
N VAL A 109 6.12 0.24 -0.49
CA VAL A 109 6.93 -0.86 -1.02
C VAL A 109 7.71 -1.53 0.10
N TRP A 110 8.16 -2.75 -0.17
CA TRP A 110 8.89 -3.58 0.80
C TRP A 110 8.06 -3.81 2.07
N ALA A 111 6.74 -3.92 1.94
CA ALA A 111 5.85 -4.27 3.05
C ALA A 111 5.65 -5.79 3.19
N THR A 112 6.13 -6.59 2.23
CA THR A 112 5.90 -8.03 2.09
C THR A 112 7.22 -8.81 1.90
N GLY A 113 7.17 -10.14 1.79
CA GLY A 113 8.26 -10.96 1.22
C GLY A 113 9.41 -11.38 2.14
N LYS A 114 9.46 -10.90 3.40
CA LYS A 114 10.40 -11.41 4.42
C LYS A 114 9.67 -12.12 5.55
N ARG A 115 9.43 -11.41 6.65
CA ARG A 115 8.72 -11.92 7.81
C ARG A 115 7.23 -12.06 7.49
N ALA A 116 6.71 -13.28 7.59
CA ALA A 116 5.33 -13.59 7.25
C ALA A 116 4.34 -12.91 8.21
N ASP A 117 4.69 -12.83 9.50
CA ASP A 117 3.92 -12.10 10.50
C ASP A 117 3.83 -10.60 10.16
N HIS A 118 4.96 -9.98 9.78
CA HIS A 118 4.95 -8.59 9.31
C HIS A 118 4.09 -8.41 8.05
N THR A 119 4.18 -9.35 7.11
CA THR A 119 3.38 -9.29 5.87
C THR A 119 1.89 -9.28 6.18
N ILE A 120 1.42 -10.22 7.01
CA ILE A 120 0.01 -10.31 7.41
C ILE A 120 -0.42 -9.04 8.14
N THR A 121 0.37 -8.58 9.11
CA THR A 121 0.09 -7.35 9.86
C THR A 121 0.00 -6.14 8.93
N ASN A 122 0.97 -5.95 8.04
CA ASN A 122 1.01 -4.82 7.10
C ASN A 122 -0.20 -4.79 6.17
N LEU A 123 -0.62 -5.95 5.65
CA LEU A 123 -1.79 -6.02 4.75
C LEU A 123 -3.11 -5.82 5.48
N THR A 124 -3.23 -6.30 6.72
CA THR A 124 -4.51 -6.27 7.44
C THR A 124 -4.73 -4.99 8.24
N GLN A 125 -3.68 -4.33 8.72
CA GLN A 125 -3.80 -3.14 9.57
C GLN A 125 -4.28 -1.88 8.83
N ILE A 126 -4.24 -1.87 7.49
CA ILE A 126 -4.69 -0.72 6.70
C ILE A 126 -6.17 -0.37 6.91
N VAL A 127 -6.98 -1.32 7.41
CA VAL A 127 -8.39 -1.11 7.78
C VAL A 127 -8.58 -0.01 8.82
N ARG A 128 -7.59 0.14 9.74
CA ARG A 128 -7.61 1.16 10.79
C ARG A 128 -7.54 2.59 10.22
N TYR A 129 -7.09 2.73 8.98
CA TYR A 129 -6.82 4.01 8.32
C TYR A 129 -7.79 4.31 7.18
N ARG A 130 -8.85 3.51 6.99
CA ARG A 130 -9.77 3.57 5.84
C ARG A 130 -10.32 4.96 5.52
N ASP A 131 -10.62 5.75 6.54
CA ASP A 131 -11.22 7.09 6.43
C ASP A 131 -10.19 8.22 6.63
N LEU A 132 -8.91 7.85 6.80
CA LEU A 132 -7.83 8.77 7.18
C LEU A 132 -6.73 8.85 6.10
N LEU A 133 -6.41 7.74 5.43
CA LEU A 133 -5.29 7.63 4.50
C LEU A 133 -5.58 6.61 3.40
N LYS A 134 -5.42 7.02 2.14
CA LYS A 134 -5.49 6.11 0.98
C LYS A 134 -4.17 5.34 0.86
N ILE A 135 -4.18 4.05 1.20
CA ILE A 135 -2.97 3.22 1.23
C ILE A 135 -2.99 2.22 0.06
N VAL A 136 -1.90 2.18 -0.70
CA VAL A 136 -1.65 1.17 -1.73
C VAL A 136 -0.32 0.47 -1.41
N ILE A 137 -0.36 -0.84 -1.21
CA ILE A 137 0.83 -1.67 -1.03
C ILE A 137 1.20 -2.29 -2.37
N LEU A 138 2.48 -2.19 -2.74
CA LEU A 138 3.03 -2.64 -4.02
C LEU A 138 4.25 -3.53 -3.79
N ASP A 139 4.25 -4.67 -4.46
CA ASP A 139 5.44 -5.47 -4.71
C ASP A 139 5.45 -5.98 -6.17
N ASP A 140 6.40 -6.85 -6.50
CA ASP A 140 6.62 -7.32 -7.88
C ASP A 140 5.44 -8.12 -8.43
N HIS A 141 4.63 -8.67 -7.53
CA HIS A 141 3.55 -9.58 -7.87
C HIS A 141 2.19 -9.04 -7.47
N SER A 142 2.10 -7.90 -6.79
CA SER A 142 0.84 -7.48 -6.23
C SER A 142 0.69 -5.97 -6.09
N LYS A 143 -0.54 -5.53 -6.37
CA LYS A 143 -1.07 -4.24 -5.96
C LYS A 143 -2.26 -4.46 -5.04
N ILE A 144 -2.16 -3.97 -3.81
CA ILE A 144 -3.11 -4.28 -2.74
C ILE A 144 -3.63 -2.98 -2.13
N PHE A 145 -4.94 -2.86 -1.99
CA PHE A 145 -5.58 -1.75 -1.32
C PHE A 145 -6.94 -2.14 -0.73
N LEU A 146 -7.39 -1.38 0.27
CA LEU A 146 -8.70 -1.56 0.87
C LEU A 146 -9.78 -0.98 -0.04
N LEU A 147 -10.85 -1.74 -0.28
CA LEU A 147 -11.99 -1.25 -1.04
C LEU A 147 -12.88 -0.34 -0.20
N PRO A 148 -13.37 0.77 -0.79
CA PRO A 148 -14.56 1.43 -0.26
C PRO A 148 -15.79 0.53 -0.45
N THR A 149 -16.88 0.83 0.27
CA THR A 149 -18.16 0.09 0.19
C THR A 149 -18.75 0.07 -1.21
N LYS A 150 -18.42 1.06 -2.05
CA LYS A 150 -18.71 1.07 -3.48
C LYS A 150 -17.46 1.46 -4.25
N PHE A 151 -17.01 0.55 -5.11
CA PHE A 151 -15.85 0.70 -5.97
C PHE A 151 -16.23 0.56 -7.44
N GLU A 152 -15.65 1.42 -8.27
CA GLU A 152 -15.85 1.43 -9.72
C GLU A 152 -14.54 1.86 -10.40
N LYS A 153 -14.03 1.03 -11.32
CA LYS A 153 -12.82 1.34 -12.08
C LYS A 153 -12.83 0.58 -13.41
N TRP A 154 -12.30 1.20 -14.45
CA TRP A 154 -12.09 0.53 -15.74
C TRP A 154 -10.88 -0.41 -15.68
N TYR A 155 -11.05 -1.61 -16.20
CA TYR A 155 -10.00 -2.62 -16.32
C TYR A 155 -10.01 -3.27 -17.71
N THR A 156 -8.84 -3.74 -18.14
CA THR A 156 -8.72 -4.62 -19.30
C THR A 156 -9.22 -6.02 -18.95
N ALA A 157 -9.75 -6.74 -19.95
CA ALA A 157 -10.07 -8.14 -19.84
C ALA A 157 -8.87 -8.94 -19.31
N LYS A 158 -9.15 -9.97 -18.51
CA LYS A 158 -8.18 -10.87 -17.89
C LYS A 158 -7.25 -10.23 -16.85
N THR A 159 -7.42 -8.96 -16.47
CA THR A 159 -6.69 -8.43 -15.30
C THR A 159 -7.04 -9.30 -14.08
N PRO A 160 -6.04 -9.86 -13.39
CA PRO A 160 -6.28 -10.69 -12.21
C PRO A 160 -6.78 -9.82 -11.06
N ILE A 161 -7.86 -10.25 -10.42
CA ILE A 161 -8.44 -9.57 -9.26
C ILE A 161 -8.75 -10.62 -8.20
N SER A 162 -8.30 -10.39 -6.99
CA SER A 162 -8.66 -11.19 -5.82
C SER A 162 -9.34 -10.30 -4.78
N LEU A 163 -10.43 -10.81 -4.20
CA LEU A 163 -11.16 -10.15 -3.12
C LEU A 163 -10.93 -10.89 -1.82
N ILE A 164 -10.17 -10.29 -0.90
CA ILE A 164 -9.74 -10.94 0.34
C ILE A 164 -10.43 -10.26 1.54
N PRO A 165 -11.32 -10.94 2.27
CA PRO A 165 -11.94 -10.39 3.46
C PRO A 165 -10.93 -10.31 4.61
N ILE A 166 -11.02 -9.25 5.41
CA ILE A 166 -10.39 -9.18 6.72
C ILE A 166 -11.49 -9.47 7.75
N GLY A 167 -11.50 -10.70 8.26
CA GLY A 167 -12.62 -11.21 9.06
C GLY A 167 -13.78 -11.71 8.18
N VAL A 168 -14.96 -11.11 8.31
CA VAL A 168 -16.18 -11.46 7.56
C VAL A 168 -16.67 -10.22 6.81
N VAL A 169 -17.02 -10.40 5.53
CA VAL A 169 -17.59 -9.35 4.68
C VAL A 169 -18.87 -9.87 4.07
N ASN A 170 -20.00 -9.19 4.32
CA ASN A 170 -21.30 -9.61 3.84
C ASN A 170 -21.85 -8.71 2.73
N GLY A 171 -22.73 -9.31 1.93
CA GLY A 171 -23.48 -8.62 0.88
C GLY A 171 -22.58 -8.10 -0.24
N ILE A 172 -21.58 -8.90 -0.62
CA ILE A 172 -20.67 -8.57 -1.69
C ILE A 172 -21.36 -8.83 -3.02
N SER A 173 -21.39 -7.81 -3.87
CA SER A 173 -21.85 -7.93 -5.25
C SER A 173 -20.78 -7.38 -6.18
N SER A 174 -20.54 -8.07 -7.28
CA SER A 174 -19.58 -7.64 -8.29
C SER A 174 -20.14 -7.78 -9.70
N ASN A 175 -19.66 -6.93 -10.61
CA ASN A 175 -19.97 -7.02 -12.03
C ASN A 175 -18.69 -6.97 -12.87
N ASN A 176 -18.72 -7.61 -14.02
CA ASN A 176 -17.61 -7.72 -14.97
C ASN A 176 -16.39 -8.48 -14.43
N LEU A 177 -16.63 -9.40 -13.50
CA LEU A 177 -15.66 -10.41 -13.08
C LEU A 177 -16.06 -11.77 -13.65
N LYS A 178 -15.10 -12.64 -13.92
CA LYS A 178 -15.34 -14.00 -14.43
C LYS A 178 -16.19 -14.82 -13.46
N TYR A 179 -15.93 -14.66 -12.16
CA TYR A 179 -16.76 -15.21 -11.09
C TYR A 179 -17.43 -14.05 -10.34
N GLU A 180 -18.57 -13.58 -10.84
CA GLU A 180 -19.35 -12.54 -10.19
C GLU A 180 -19.88 -13.03 -8.83
N LEU A 181 -19.92 -12.11 -7.87
CA LEU A 181 -20.54 -12.30 -6.56
C LEU A 181 -21.92 -11.64 -6.59
N ASN A 182 -22.91 -12.29 -5.96
CA ASN A 182 -24.27 -11.77 -5.90
C ASN A 182 -24.82 -11.91 -4.47
N ASP A 183 -24.73 -10.82 -3.72
CA ASP A 183 -25.04 -10.76 -2.29
C ASP A 183 -24.31 -11.82 -1.44
N ASP A 184 -23.10 -12.19 -1.84
CA ASP A 184 -22.29 -13.23 -1.21
C ASP A 184 -21.66 -12.77 0.11
N THR A 185 -21.31 -13.75 0.95
CA THR A 185 -20.43 -13.56 2.10
C THR A 185 -19.08 -14.22 1.85
N LEU A 186 -18.00 -13.49 2.17
CA LEU A 186 -16.63 -14.01 2.23
C LEU A 186 -16.12 -13.97 3.66
N THR A 187 -15.40 -15.02 4.06
CA THR A 187 -14.85 -15.18 5.41
C THR A 187 -13.40 -15.63 5.33
N MET A 188 -12.50 -14.87 5.96
CA MET A 188 -11.07 -15.16 5.98
C MET A 188 -10.81 -16.55 6.55
N GLY A 189 -10.01 -17.36 5.85
CA GLY A 189 -9.71 -18.75 6.22
C GLY A 189 -10.75 -19.79 5.77
N TYR A 190 -11.90 -19.37 5.21
CA TYR A 190 -12.96 -20.29 4.77
C TYR A 190 -13.33 -20.10 3.30
N ARG A 191 -13.65 -18.87 2.88
CA ARG A 191 -14.01 -18.54 1.50
C ARG A 191 -13.52 -17.13 1.16
N THR A 192 -12.70 -17.03 0.13
CA THR A 192 -12.22 -15.78 -0.46
C THR A 192 -12.69 -15.67 -1.91
N GLY A 193 -12.56 -14.48 -2.50
CA GLY A 193 -12.74 -14.24 -3.93
C GLY A 193 -11.40 -14.29 -4.68
N SER A 194 -10.51 -15.21 -4.30
CA SER A 194 -9.16 -15.32 -4.88
C SER A 194 -9.18 -15.87 -6.31
N SER A 195 -8.16 -15.52 -7.10
CA SER A 195 -7.94 -16.05 -8.47
C SER A 195 -9.12 -15.78 -9.42
N ASN A 196 -9.76 -14.61 -9.27
CA ASN A 196 -10.74 -14.11 -10.21
C ASN A 196 -10.04 -13.25 -11.28
N SER A 197 -10.78 -12.87 -12.33
CA SER A 197 -10.26 -11.99 -13.35
C SER A 197 -11.38 -11.16 -13.97
N VAL A 198 -11.02 -10.04 -14.58
CA VAL A 198 -11.96 -9.22 -15.35
C VAL A 198 -12.43 -10.00 -16.58
N GLU A 199 -13.74 -10.03 -16.82
CA GLU A 199 -14.33 -10.85 -17.90
C GLU A 199 -14.11 -10.20 -19.27
N LYS A 200 -14.37 -8.89 -19.39
CA LYS A 200 -14.19 -8.10 -20.62
C LYS A 200 -13.68 -6.69 -20.30
N ASP A 201 -13.07 -6.05 -21.28
CA ASP A 201 -12.67 -4.65 -21.21
C ASP A 201 -13.87 -3.80 -20.77
N GLY A 202 -13.73 -3.05 -19.68
CA GLY A 202 -14.85 -2.29 -19.16
C GLY A 202 -14.74 -1.92 -17.69
N ILE A 203 -15.82 -1.31 -17.21
CA ILE A 203 -15.99 -0.97 -15.81
C ILE A 203 -16.22 -2.25 -15.00
N VAL A 204 -15.43 -2.41 -13.94
CA VAL A 204 -15.68 -3.36 -12.86
C VAL A 204 -16.33 -2.59 -11.72
N THR A 205 -17.46 -3.07 -11.24
CA THR A 205 -18.13 -2.54 -10.04
C THR A 205 -18.07 -3.57 -8.94
N ILE A 206 -17.71 -3.17 -7.73
CA ILE A 206 -17.75 -4.02 -6.54
C ILE A 206 -18.41 -3.23 -5.42
N THR A 207 -19.36 -3.84 -4.74
CA THR A 207 -20.01 -3.28 -3.55
C THR A 207 -20.03 -4.30 -2.42
N HIS A 208 -19.97 -3.84 -1.18
CA HIS A 208 -20.20 -4.66 0.01
C HIS A 208 -20.98 -3.88 1.06
N ARG A 209 -21.80 -4.55 1.87
CA ARG A 209 -22.63 -3.90 2.90
C ARG A 209 -21.84 -3.62 4.18
N ASP A 210 -21.06 -4.59 4.62
CA ASP A 210 -20.33 -4.56 5.88
C ASP A 210 -19.02 -5.36 5.78
N GLY A 211 -18.14 -5.15 6.76
CA GLY A 211 -16.79 -5.74 6.80
C GLY A 211 -15.77 -5.03 5.94
N ASP A 212 -14.51 -5.47 6.04
CA ASP A 212 -13.36 -4.91 5.34
C ASP A 212 -12.86 -5.84 4.24
N LEU A 213 -12.76 -5.31 3.01
CA LEU A 213 -12.45 -6.10 1.83
C LEU A 213 -11.22 -5.52 1.11
N LEU A 214 -10.17 -6.32 1.00
CA LEU A 214 -9.02 -5.98 0.17
C LEU A 214 -9.30 -6.36 -1.28
N LEU A 215 -8.92 -5.46 -2.20
CA LEU A 215 -8.72 -5.82 -3.60
C LEU A 215 -7.22 -6.01 -3.84
N MET A 216 -6.89 -7.15 -4.42
CA MET A 216 -5.51 -7.47 -4.82
C MET A 216 -5.46 -7.74 -6.31
N GLU A 217 -4.69 -6.94 -7.04
CA GLU A 217 -4.29 -7.24 -8.42
C GLU A 217 -3.00 -8.07 -8.30
N CYS A 218 -3.07 -9.39 -8.49
CA CYS A 218 -1.95 -10.32 -8.30
C CYS A 218 -1.46 -10.89 -9.63
N PHE A 219 -0.19 -10.69 -9.95
CA PHE A 219 0.45 -11.08 -11.21
C PHE A 219 1.47 -12.20 -10.97
N ASP A 220 1.50 -13.18 -11.88
CA ASP A 220 2.49 -14.27 -11.87
C ASP A 220 3.83 -13.85 -12.48
#